data_AF-A0A172WIB5-F1
#
_entry.id   AF-A0A172WIB5-F1
#
_cell.length_a   1.000
_cell.length_b   1.000
_cell.length_c   1.000
_cell.angle_alpha   90.00
_cell.angle_beta   90.00
_cell.angle_gamma   90.00
#
_symmetry.space_group_name_H-M   'P 1'
#
loop_
_entity.id
_entity.type
_entity.pdbx_description
1 polymer ?
#
loop_
_entity_poly.entity_id
_entity_poly.type
_entity_poly.pdbx_seq_one_letter_code
_entity_poly.pdbx_strand_id
1 'polypeptide(L)'
;MPLTLKLGKKSSRRIFIMLLSVFLGLAFIGYVFAVGNPNAAVNITQKIGEEIGPVSDSDFKNFVMIFTNNSMVVAFMVLSGLLFGLGPWFIMAFNGFIVGVVVRAVQLTGNISATQILLGLIPHGIVEIPALAIAGTAGIMWYQEIVHGEGEIGRRFKIGALKALKLFGISVLLLIVAAFIEAYVTPSIAGIG
;
A
#
# COMPACT_ATOMS: atom_id res chain seq x y z
N MET A 1 6.75 4.69 33.18
CA MET A 1 6.03 4.48 31.90
C MET A 1 4.94 3.43 32.14
N PRO A 2 3.64 3.75 32.00
CA PRO A 2 2.57 2.82 32.34
C PRO A 2 2.59 1.59 31.42
N LEU A 3 2.30 0.42 32.00
CA LEU A 3 2.38 -0.90 31.37
C LEU A 3 1.57 -1.00 30.06
N THR A 4 0.46 -0.27 29.98
CA THR A 4 -0.46 -0.18 28.83
C THR A 4 0.20 0.42 27.58
N LEU A 5 1.10 1.38 27.72
CA LEU A 5 1.85 1.97 26.58
C LEU A 5 2.89 1.00 26.00
N LYS A 6 3.51 0.15 26.84
CA LYS A 6 4.46 -0.88 26.38
C LYS A 6 3.75 -2.03 25.63
N LEU A 7 2.56 -2.43 26.09
CA LEU A 7 1.75 -3.45 25.43
C LEU A 7 1.22 -2.95 24.06
N GLY A 8 0.77 -1.69 23.98
CA GLY A 8 0.31 -1.08 22.73
C GLY A 8 1.40 -0.99 21.66
N LYS A 9 2.65 -0.63 22.03
CA LYS A 9 3.78 -0.52 21.10
C LYS A 9 4.30 -1.88 20.60
N LYS A 10 4.20 -2.93 21.43
CA LYS A 10 4.54 -4.30 21.04
C LYS A 10 3.49 -4.90 20.10
N SER A 11 2.20 -4.59 20.33
CA SER A 11 1.09 -5.02 19.48
C SER A 11 1.13 -4.36 18.10
N SER A 12 1.36 -3.04 18.04
CA SER A 12 1.41 -2.30 16.77
C SER A 12 2.51 -2.79 15.85
N ARG A 13 3.72 -3.02 16.38
CA ARG A 13 4.84 -3.59 15.63
C ARG A 13 4.50 -4.98 15.08
N ARG A 14 3.75 -5.77 15.85
CA ARG A 14 3.36 -7.13 15.43
C ARG A 14 2.40 -7.08 14.24
N ILE A 15 1.37 -6.23 14.31
CA ILE A 15 0.39 -6.05 13.23
C ILE A 15 1.10 -5.57 11.95
N PHE A 16 1.97 -4.58 12.07
CA PHE A 16 2.76 -4.07 10.96
C PHE A 16 3.57 -5.18 10.26
N ILE A 17 4.33 -5.98 11.04
CA ILE A 17 5.13 -7.09 10.50
C ILE A 17 4.25 -8.14 9.82
N MET A 18 3.09 -8.46 10.42
CA MET A 18 2.17 -9.43 9.83
C MET A 18 1.58 -8.92 8.50
N LEU A 19 1.19 -7.64 8.42
CA LEU A 19 0.69 -7.03 7.17
C LEU A 19 1.74 -7.09 6.07
N LEU A 20 3.00 -6.77 6.38
CA LEU A 20 4.12 -6.91 5.45
C LEU A 20 4.33 -8.38 5.03
N SER A 21 4.23 -9.31 5.98
CA SER A 21 4.39 -10.74 5.69
C SER A 21 3.29 -11.25 4.75
N VAL A 22 2.05 -10.81 4.95
CA VAL A 22 0.93 -11.11 4.05
C VAL A 22 1.19 -10.55 2.66
N PHE A 23 1.59 -9.29 2.55
CA PHE A 23 1.95 -8.70 1.26
C PHE A 23 3.02 -9.51 0.54
N LEU A 24 4.13 -9.82 1.20
CA LEU A 24 5.25 -10.57 0.60
C LEU A 24 4.84 -11.99 0.20
N GLY A 25 4.08 -12.67 1.04
CA GLY A 25 3.56 -14.00 0.74
C GLY A 25 2.63 -14.00 -0.49
N LEU A 26 1.73 -13.01 -0.58
CA LEU A 26 0.82 -12.90 -1.71
C LEU A 26 1.52 -12.39 -2.98
N ALA A 27 2.56 -11.57 -2.86
CA ALA A 27 3.41 -11.21 -4.00
C ALA A 27 4.14 -12.42 -4.57
N PHE A 28 4.67 -13.30 -3.72
CA PHE A 28 5.23 -14.56 -4.19
C PHE A 28 4.18 -15.45 -4.87
N ILE A 29 2.98 -15.58 -4.29
CA ILE A 29 1.88 -16.35 -4.90
C ILE A 29 1.45 -15.76 -6.25
N GLY A 30 1.32 -14.43 -6.35
CA GLY A 30 0.98 -13.74 -7.59
C GLY A 30 2.02 -13.96 -8.68
N TYR A 31 3.31 -13.93 -8.30
CA TYR A 31 4.40 -14.26 -9.22
C TYR A 31 4.32 -15.70 -9.72
N VAL A 32 4.16 -16.68 -8.82
CA VAL A 32 4.02 -18.10 -9.19
C VAL A 32 2.79 -18.33 -10.07
N PHE A 33 1.66 -17.70 -9.75
CA PHE A 33 0.45 -17.72 -10.58
C PHE A 33 0.74 -17.22 -12.00
N ALA A 34 1.45 -16.10 -12.14
CA ALA A 34 1.81 -15.52 -13.43
C ALA A 34 2.83 -16.37 -14.21
N VAL A 35 3.70 -17.13 -13.53
CA VAL A 35 4.57 -18.12 -14.18
C VAL A 35 3.74 -19.25 -14.80
N GLY A 36 2.74 -19.76 -14.08
CA GLY A 36 1.85 -20.82 -14.58
C GLY A 36 0.84 -20.32 -15.62
N ASN A 37 0.52 -19.02 -15.63
CA ASN A 37 -0.52 -18.43 -16.48
C ASN A 37 -0.01 -17.15 -17.18
N PRO A 38 0.96 -17.24 -18.10
CA PRO A 38 1.62 -16.08 -18.68
C PRO A 38 0.66 -15.15 -19.44
N ASN A 39 -0.28 -15.71 -20.21
CA ASN A 39 -1.27 -14.91 -20.95
C ASN A 39 -2.21 -14.16 -20.00
N ALA A 40 -2.62 -14.79 -18.90
CA ALA A 40 -3.46 -14.15 -17.90
C ALA A 40 -2.72 -13.00 -17.21
N ALA A 41 -1.44 -13.19 -16.88
CA ALA A 41 -0.61 -12.16 -16.28
C ALA A 41 -0.52 -10.91 -17.18
N VAL A 42 -0.22 -11.11 -18.47
CA VAL A 42 -0.15 -10.00 -19.45
C VAL A 42 -1.51 -9.29 -19.56
N ASN A 43 -2.61 -10.04 -19.67
CA ASN A 43 -3.95 -9.44 -19.78
C ASN A 43 -4.36 -8.64 -18.54
N ILE A 44 -4.05 -9.14 -17.33
CA ILE A 44 -4.31 -8.43 -16.07
C ILE A 44 -3.49 -7.14 -16.03
N THR A 45 -2.21 -7.21 -16.33
CA THR A 45 -1.31 -6.06 -16.32
C THR A 45 -1.72 -5.00 -17.36
N GLN A 46 -2.14 -5.41 -18.55
CA GLN A 46 -2.64 -4.50 -19.59
C GLN A 46 -3.91 -3.76 -19.14
N LYS A 47 -4.89 -4.48 -18.59
CA LYS A 47 -6.13 -3.87 -18.07
C LYS A 47 -5.86 -2.85 -16.96
N ILE A 48 -4.94 -3.17 -16.04
CA ILE A 48 -4.53 -2.24 -14.99
C ILE A 48 -3.89 -0.98 -15.60
N GLY A 49 -3.02 -1.15 -16.61
CA GLY A 49 -2.42 -0.02 -17.32
C GLY A 49 -3.46 0.86 -18.04
N GLU A 50 -4.47 0.26 -18.66
CA GLU A 50 -5.57 0.98 -19.32
C GLU A 50 -6.43 1.78 -18.33
N GLU A 51 -6.68 1.25 -17.14
CA GLU A 51 -7.43 1.95 -16.08
C GLU A 51 -6.65 3.12 -15.46
N ILE A 52 -5.32 2.97 -15.29
CA ILE A 52 -4.45 4.05 -14.79
C ILE A 52 -4.30 5.15 -15.84
N GLY A 53 -4.35 4.79 -17.12
CA GLY A 53 -4.17 5.71 -18.24
C GLY A 53 -2.70 6.02 -18.54
N PRO A 54 -2.44 6.78 -19.61
CA PRO A 54 -1.07 7.09 -20.02
C PRO A 54 -0.39 8.01 -19.00
N VAL A 55 0.92 7.77 -18.79
CA VAL A 55 1.80 8.69 -18.05
C VAL A 55 1.81 10.03 -18.79
N SER A 56 1.55 11.12 -18.07
CA SER A 56 1.58 12.47 -18.65
C SER A 56 3.02 12.92 -18.90
N ASP A 57 3.24 13.78 -19.90
CA ASP A 57 4.53 14.47 -20.11
C ASP A 57 4.90 15.47 -19.00
N SER A 58 4.09 15.59 -17.95
CA SER A 58 4.30 16.51 -16.84
C SER A 58 4.53 15.72 -15.56
N ASP A 59 5.76 15.80 -15.04
CA ASP A 59 6.15 15.18 -13.76
C ASP A 59 5.21 15.57 -12.63
N PHE A 60 4.80 16.85 -12.58
CA PHE A 60 3.88 17.32 -11.56
C PHE A 60 2.49 16.66 -11.64
N LYS A 61 1.97 16.41 -12.85
CA LYS A 61 0.70 15.69 -13.01
C LYS A 61 0.83 14.24 -12.57
N ASN A 62 1.95 13.59 -12.91
CA ASN A 62 2.24 12.23 -12.49
C ASN A 62 2.36 12.14 -10.95
N PHE A 63 3.07 13.09 -10.34
CA PHE A 63 3.17 13.22 -8.89
C PHE A 63 1.79 13.31 -8.22
N VAL A 64 0.93 14.23 -8.69
CA VAL A 64 -0.41 14.42 -8.12
C VAL A 64 -1.26 13.17 -8.28
N MET A 65 -1.21 12.54 -9.46
CA MET A 65 -1.96 11.32 -9.75
C MET A 65 -1.55 10.18 -8.81
N ILE A 66 -0.26 9.88 -8.74
CA ILE A 66 0.30 8.83 -7.88
C ILE A 66 -0.03 9.10 -6.41
N PHE A 67 0.26 10.32 -5.94
CA PHE A 67 -0.01 10.71 -4.56
C PHE A 67 -1.48 10.57 -4.19
N THR A 68 -2.39 11.00 -5.09
CA THR A 68 -3.83 10.94 -4.84
C THR A 68 -4.33 9.50 -4.79
N ASN A 69 -3.94 8.66 -5.75
CA ASN A 69 -4.32 7.25 -5.79
C ASN A 69 -3.91 6.53 -4.50
N ASN A 70 -2.65 6.70 -4.09
CA ASN A 70 -2.12 6.06 -2.89
C ASN A 70 -2.72 6.64 -1.61
N SER A 71 -2.97 7.95 -1.56
CA SER A 71 -3.65 8.61 -0.43
C SER A 71 -5.05 8.08 -0.21
N MET A 72 -5.79 7.81 -1.29
CA MET A 72 -7.11 7.19 -1.24
C MET A 72 -7.04 5.75 -0.72
N VAL A 73 -6.05 4.96 -1.15
CA VAL A 73 -5.83 3.60 -0.64
C VAL A 73 -5.53 3.62 0.85
N VAL A 74 -4.62 4.47 1.35
CA VAL A 74 -4.30 4.51 2.78
C VAL A 74 -5.47 5.04 3.62
N ALA A 75 -6.26 6.00 3.11
CA ALA A 75 -7.48 6.45 3.79
C ALA A 75 -8.49 5.29 3.91
N PHE A 76 -8.67 4.54 2.82
CA PHE A 76 -9.52 3.36 2.81
C PHE A 76 -9.00 2.25 3.73
N MET A 77 -7.67 2.05 3.83
CA MET A 77 -7.09 1.10 4.79
C MET A 77 -7.42 1.45 6.24
N VAL A 78 -7.33 2.73 6.62
CA VAL A 78 -7.67 3.16 7.99
C VAL A 78 -9.15 2.90 8.29
N LEU A 79 -10.04 3.32 7.38
CA LEU A 79 -11.49 3.20 7.57
C LEU A 79 -11.96 1.75 7.52
N SER A 80 -11.50 0.97 6.55
CA SER A 80 -11.85 -0.46 6.43
C SER A 80 -11.28 -1.29 7.59
N GLY A 81 -10.26 -0.81 8.30
CA GLY A 81 -9.78 -1.41 9.54
C GLY A 81 -10.84 -1.45 10.65
N LEU A 82 -11.84 -0.56 10.61
CA LEU A 82 -12.99 -0.60 11.54
C LEU A 82 -13.90 -1.82 11.31
N LEU A 83 -13.85 -2.44 10.14
CA LEU A 83 -14.57 -3.67 9.80
C LEU A 83 -13.84 -4.89 10.36
N PHE A 84 -13.91 -5.07 11.68
CA PHE A 84 -13.31 -6.20 12.41
C PHE A 84 -11.77 -6.30 12.29
N GLY A 85 -11.10 -5.22 11.88
CA GLY A 85 -9.68 -5.25 11.57
C GLY A 85 -9.34 -5.96 10.25
N LEU A 86 -10.32 -6.38 9.45
CA LEU A 86 -10.10 -7.26 8.30
C LEU A 86 -9.69 -6.51 7.02
N GLY A 87 -10.23 -5.30 6.80
CA GLY A 87 -9.99 -4.52 5.58
C GLY A 87 -8.52 -4.40 5.17
N PRO A 88 -7.62 -3.97 6.07
CA PRO A 88 -6.19 -3.88 5.79
C PRO A 88 -5.54 -5.17 5.31
N TRP A 89 -5.97 -6.33 5.81
CA TRP A 89 -5.42 -7.62 5.37
C TRP A 89 -5.78 -7.93 3.93
N PHE A 90 -7.04 -7.71 3.56
CA PHE A 90 -7.50 -7.90 2.17
C PHE A 90 -6.77 -6.95 1.21
N ILE A 91 -6.61 -5.69 1.61
CA ILE A 91 -5.92 -4.70 0.79
C ILE A 91 -4.44 -5.07 0.61
N MET A 92 -3.73 -5.43 1.69
CA MET A 92 -2.32 -5.86 1.59
C MET A 92 -2.16 -7.15 0.77
N ALA A 93 -3.08 -8.11 0.93
CA ALA A 93 -3.08 -9.36 0.18
C ALA A 93 -3.29 -9.11 -1.32
N PHE A 94 -4.30 -8.30 -1.67
CA PHE A 94 -4.60 -7.97 -3.06
C PHE A 94 -3.45 -7.20 -3.71
N ASN A 95 -2.95 -6.15 -3.06
CA ASN A 95 -1.80 -5.37 -3.57
C ASN A 95 -0.55 -6.26 -3.74
N GLY A 96 -0.27 -7.14 -2.77
CA GLY A 96 0.83 -8.10 -2.88
C GLY A 96 0.67 -8.97 -4.12
N PHE A 97 -0.49 -9.62 -4.28
CA PHE A 97 -0.77 -10.49 -5.43
C PHE A 97 -0.59 -9.76 -6.77
N ILE A 98 -1.17 -8.56 -6.91
CA ILE A 98 -1.07 -7.75 -8.14
C ILE A 98 0.38 -7.40 -8.46
N VAL A 99 1.17 -6.99 -7.47
CA VAL A 99 2.60 -6.71 -7.65
C VAL A 99 3.34 -7.95 -8.15
N GLY A 100 3.07 -9.13 -7.57
CA GLY A 100 3.65 -10.40 -8.02
C GLY A 100 3.34 -10.72 -9.49
N VAL A 101 2.09 -10.54 -9.90
CA VAL A 101 1.64 -10.76 -11.28
C VAL A 101 2.35 -9.82 -12.24
N VAL A 102 2.40 -8.54 -11.89
CA VAL A 102 2.94 -7.50 -12.76
C VAL A 102 4.45 -7.66 -12.95
N VAL A 103 5.21 -7.98 -11.88
CA VAL A 103 6.64 -8.30 -11.99
C VAL A 103 6.89 -9.36 -13.06
N ARG A 104 6.10 -10.44 -13.08
CA ARG A 104 6.27 -11.51 -14.07
C ARG A 104 5.79 -11.10 -15.47
N ALA A 105 4.68 -10.38 -15.58
CA ALA A 105 4.16 -9.92 -16.87
C ALA A 105 5.15 -9.00 -17.59
N VAL A 106 5.86 -8.13 -16.85
CA VAL A 106 6.91 -7.28 -17.44
C VAL A 106 8.10 -8.10 -17.92
N GLN A 107 8.55 -9.10 -17.15
CA GLN A 107 9.62 -10.01 -17.56
C GLN A 107 9.30 -10.76 -18.87
N LEU A 108 8.03 -11.09 -19.11
CA LEU A 108 7.58 -11.83 -20.29
C LEU A 108 7.53 -10.96 -21.55
N THR A 109 7.11 -9.70 -21.42
CA THR A 109 6.77 -8.86 -22.58
C THR A 109 7.97 -8.08 -23.11
N GLY A 110 8.99 -7.82 -22.29
CA GLY A 110 10.19 -7.07 -22.70
C GLY A 110 9.90 -5.66 -23.24
N ASN A 111 8.65 -5.19 -23.15
CA ASN A 111 8.19 -3.96 -23.77
C ASN A 111 8.47 -2.76 -22.86
N ILE A 112 8.89 -1.66 -23.47
CA ILE A 112 9.14 -0.39 -22.78
C ILE A 112 7.83 0.22 -22.21
N SER A 113 6.66 -0.13 -22.78
CA SER A 113 5.36 0.19 -22.15
C SER A 113 5.15 -0.55 -20.83
N ALA A 114 5.68 -1.77 -20.72
CA ALA A 114 5.76 -2.48 -19.45
C ALA A 114 6.79 -1.85 -18.52
N THR A 115 7.73 -1.03 -19.02
CA THR A 115 8.62 -0.18 -18.19
C THR A 115 7.87 1.02 -17.63
N GLN A 116 6.90 1.63 -18.34
CA GLN A 116 6.01 2.62 -17.73
C GLN A 116 5.14 2.01 -16.61
N ILE A 117 4.69 0.76 -16.79
CA ILE A 117 4.02 -0.01 -15.73
C ILE A 117 5.03 -0.42 -14.63
N LEU A 118 6.29 -0.71 -14.98
CA LEU A 118 7.38 -1.00 -14.04
C LEU A 118 7.85 0.24 -13.28
N LEU A 119 7.62 1.46 -13.80
CA LEU A 119 7.97 2.74 -13.17
C LEU A 119 6.77 3.38 -12.44
N GLY A 120 5.55 3.03 -12.85
CA GLY A 120 4.29 3.50 -12.24
C GLY A 120 3.52 2.44 -11.44
N LEU A 121 4.05 1.22 -11.27
CA LEU A 121 3.45 0.17 -10.41
C LEU A 121 4.49 -0.58 -9.55
N ILE A 122 5.72 -0.77 -10.05
CA ILE A 122 6.75 -1.58 -9.38
C ILE A 122 7.73 -0.77 -8.49
N PRO A 123 8.05 0.53 -8.68
CA PRO A 123 8.97 1.23 -7.79
C PRO A 123 8.23 1.92 -6.64
N HIS A 124 7.01 1.52 -6.33
CA HIS A 124 6.32 1.96 -5.12
C HIS A 124 6.85 1.25 -3.87
N GLY A 125 7.45 0.07 -4.03
CA GLY A 125 7.55 -0.92 -2.98
C GLY A 125 8.21 -0.48 -1.67
N ILE A 126 9.30 0.27 -1.74
CA ILE A 126 10.14 0.48 -0.55
C ILE A 126 9.53 1.51 0.41
N VAL A 127 8.88 2.56 -0.11
CA VAL A 127 8.31 3.62 0.73
C VAL A 127 6.78 3.47 0.86
N GLU A 128 6.10 3.08 -0.22
CA GLU A 128 4.64 2.90 -0.23
C GLU A 128 4.22 1.68 0.60
N ILE A 129 4.86 0.51 0.46
CA ILE A 129 4.43 -0.69 1.21
C ILE A 129 4.49 -0.44 2.73
N PRO A 130 5.54 0.18 3.30
CA PRO A 130 5.52 0.60 4.68
C PRO A 130 4.41 1.63 4.99
N ALA A 131 4.13 2.58 4.10
CA ALA A 131 3.03 3.55 4.28
C ALA A 131 1.66 2.85 4.37
N LEU A 132 1.37 1.91 3.47
CA LEU A 132 0.15 1.08 3.51
C LEU A 132 0.11 0.24 4.78
N ALA A 133 1.20 -0.42 5.17
CA ALA A 133 1.24 -1.22 6.38
C ALA A 133 1.05 -0.38 7.66
N ILE A 134 1.56 0.86 7.69
CA ILE A 134 1.31 1.81 8.79
C ILE A 134 -0.17 2.22 8.83
N ALA A 135 -0.77 2.56 7.69
CA ALA A 135 -2.19 2.89 7.59
C ALA A 135 -3.10 1.72 7.98
N GLY A 136 -2.76 0.50 7.54
CA GLY A 136 -3.44 -0.73 7.94
C GLY A 136 -3.34 -1.00 9.43
N THR A 137 -2.14 -0.82 10.01
CA THR A 137 -1.92 -0.92 11.45
C THR A 137 -2.77 0.11 12.20
N ALA A 138 -2.88 1.32 11.67
CA ALA A 138 -3.71 2.39 12.24
C ALA A 138 -5.20 1.99 12.31
N GLY A 139 -5.76 1.47 11.21
CA GLY A 139 -7.14 1.00 11.16
C GLY A 139 -7.42 -0.15 12.12
N ILE A 140 -6.55 -1.17 12.14
CA ILE A 140 -6.68 -2.33 13.06
C ILE A 140 -6.59 -1.88 14.52
N MET A 141 -5.64 -1.00 14.85
CA MET A 141 -5.49 -0.49 16.22
C MET A 141 -6.70 0.36 16.64
N TRP A 142 -7.30 1.11 15.71
CA TRP A 142 -8.52 1.86 16.00
C TRP A 142 -9.66 0.92 16.38
N TYR A 143 -9.88 -0.12 15.58
CA TYR A 143 -10.85 -1.17 15.90
C TYR A 143 -10.56 -1.86 17.25
N GLN A 144 -9.30 -2.22 17.50
CA GLN A 144 -8.90 -2.85 18.76
C GLN A 144 -9.17 -1.98 19.98
N GLU A 145 -8.98 -0.65 19.88
CA GLU A 145 -9.32 0.29 20.96
C GLU A 145 -10.84 0.32 21.19
N ILE A 146 -11.63 0.34 20.12
CA ILE A 146 -13.11 0.30 20.20
C ILE A 146 -13.61 -0.98 20.86
N VAL A 147 -12.93 -2.13 20.68
CA VAL A 147 -13.39 -3.45 21.19
C VAL A 147 -12.75 -3.87 22.52
N HIS A 148 -11.51 -3.49 22.79
CA HIS A 148 -10.79 -3.89 24.02
C HIS A 148 -10.32 -2.73 24.92
N GLY A 149 -10.47 -1.47 24.50
CA GLY A 149 -10.11 -0.31 25.30
C GLY A 149 -10.96 -0.14 26.58
N GLU A 150 -10.45 0.66 27.51
CA GLU A 150 -11.10 0.92 28.80
C GLU A 150 -12.06 2.13 28.72
N GLY A 151 -13.19 2.03 29.44
CA GLY A 151 -14.20 3.08 29.54
C GLY A 151 -15.30 3.03 28.48
N GLU A 152 -16.07 4.11 28.37
CA GLU A 152 -17.20 4.20 27.45
C GLU A 152 -16.79 4.18 25.98
N ILE A 153 -17.68 3.66 25.12
CA ILE A 153 -17.40 3.45 23.69
C ILE A 153 -17.02 4.73 22.96
N GLY A 154 -17.64 5.87 23.29
CA GLY A 154 -17.32 7.17 22.70
C GLY A 154 -15.90 7.64 23.04
N ARG A 155 -15.46 7.42 24.28
CA ARG A 155 -14.09 7.73 24.71
C ARG A 155 -13.08 6.85 23.98
N ARG A 156 -13.35 5.56 23.87
CA ARG A 156 -12.49 4.58 23.17
C ARG A 156 -12.38 4.89 21.68
N PHE A 157 -13.51 5.23 21.04
CA PHE A 157 -13.53 5.69 19.65
C PHE A 157 -12.63 6.91 19.46
N LYS A 158 -12.75 7.93 20.32
CA LYS A 158 -11.93 9.15 20.24
C LYS A 158 -10.43 8.87 20.45
N ILE A 159 -10.09 8.04 21.42
CA ILE A 159 -8.69 7.65 21.67
C ILE A 159 -8.12 6.89 20.47
N GLY A 160 -8.87 5.93 19.93
CA GLY A 160 -8.47 5.15 18.75
C GLY A 160 -8.30 6.04 17.53
N ALA A 161 -9.25 6.94 17.28
CA ALA A 161 -9.21 7.89 16.17
C ALA A 161 -7.97 8.79 16.22
N LEU A 162 -7.62 9.33 17.40
CA LEU A 162 -6.44 10.16 17.58
C LEU A 162 -5.13 9.38 17.31
N LYS A 163 -5.06 8.11 17.71
CA LYS A 163 -3.91 7.24 17.41
C LYS A 163 -3.84 6.92 15.91
N ALA A 164 -4.99 6.61 15.30
CA ALA A 164 -5.08 6.28 13.89
C ALA A 164 -4.70 7.47 13.01
N LEU A 165 -5.17 8.69 13.35
CA LEU A 165 -4.86 9.91 12.62
C LEU A 165 -3.37 10.25 12.63
N LYS A 166 -2.66 9.97 13.73
CA LYS A 166 -1.20 10.14 13.80
C LYS A 166 -0.47 9.20 12.83
N LEU A 167 -0.85 7.93 12.80
CA LEU A 167 -0.26 6.94 11.90
C LEU A 167 -0.65 7.19 10.44
N PHE A 168 -1.88 7.63 10.19
CA PHE A 168 -2.33 8.10 8.88
C PHE A 168 -1.48 9.27 8.38
N GLY A 169 -1.23 10.27 9.23
CA GLY A 169 -0.34 11.39 8.88
C GLY A 169 1.08 10.95 8.52
N ILE A 170 1.65 9.99 9.26
CA ILE A 170 2.95 9.39 8.92
C ILE A 170 2.89 8.69 7.55
N SER A 171 1.81 7.95 7.29
CA SER A 171 1.61 7.25 6.01
C SER A 171 1.54 8.23 4.85
N VAL A 172 0.75 9.30 4.98
CA VAL A 172 0.64 10.37 3.96
C VAL A 172 1.99 11.04 3.71
N LEU A 173 2.78 11.32 4.75
CA LEU A 173 4.12 11.89 4.58
C LEU A 173 5.06 10.97 3.79
N LEU A 174 5.01 9.66 4.06
CA LEU A 174 5.76 8.68 3.28
C LEU A 174 5.28 8.62 1.82
N LEU A 175 3.97 8.73 1.57
CA LEU A 175 3.43 8.76 0.22
C LEU A 175 3.83 10.01 -0.57
N ILE A 176 3.99 11.17 0.08
CA ILE A 176 4.56 12.36 -0.58
C ILE A 176 5.98 12.06 -1.07
N VAL A 177 6.80 11.42 -0.23
CA VAL A 177 8.17 11.03 -0.58
C VAL A 177 8.17 9.99 -1.71
N ALA A 178 7.30 8.98 -1.64
CA ALA A 178 7.16 7.95 -2.69
C ALA A 178 6.80 8.60 -4.04
N ALA A 179 5.72 9.39 -4.07
CA ALA A 179 5.26 10.05 -5.28
C ALA A 179 6.32 11.00 -5.87
N PHE A 180 7.11 11.68 -5.02
CA PHE A 180 8.21 12.52 -5.49
C PHE A 180 9.31 11.71 -6.17
N ILE A 181 9.73 10.59 -5.55
CA ILE A 181 10.74 9.70 -6.12
C ILE A 181 10.25 9.15 -7.47
N GLU A 182 9.00 8.77 -7.58
CA GLU A 182 8.45 8.17 -8.80
C GLU A 182 8.23 9.17 -9.92
N ALA A 183 7.77 10.38 -9.59
CA ALA A 183 7.50 11.39 -10.60
C ALA A 183 8.76 12.09 -11.11
N TYR A 184 9.77 12.31 -10.25
CA TYR A 184 10.92 13.16 -10.58
C TYR A 184 12.26 12.43 -10.67
N VAL A 185 12.46 11.36 -9.90
CA VAL A 185 13.77 10.68 -9.82
C VAL A 185 13.82 9.46 -10.72
N THR A 186 12.74 8.70 -10.72
CA THR A 186 12.62 7.41 -11.40
C THR A 186 12.75 7.52 -12.93
N PRO A 187 12.14 8.50 -13.63
CA PRO A 187 12.32 8.68 -15.07
C PRO A 187 13.76 8.99 -15.47
N SER A 188 14.45 9.83 -14.68
CA SER A 188 15.85 10.21 -14.93
C SER A 188 16.82 9.05 -14.79
N ILE A 189 16.60 8.14 -13.84
CA ILE A 189 17.43 6.94 -13.64
C ILE A 189 17.15 5.89 -14.71
N ALA A 190 15.89 5.77 -15.14
CA ALA A 190 15.47 4.80 -16.15
C ALA A 190 15.81 5.23 -17.60
N GLY A 191 16.33 6.45 -17.81
CA GLY A 191 16.69 6.96 -19.13
C GLY A 191 15.50 7.33 -20.01
N ILE A 192 14.39 7.75 -19.39
CA ILE A 192 13.11 8.06 -20.07
C ILE A 192 12.66 9.50 -19.80
N GLY A 193 13.55 10.35 -19.29
CA GLY A 193 13.31 11.78 -19.01
C GLY A 193 13.97 12.71 -20.00
#